data_AF-S6UYJ2-F1
#
_entry.id   AF-S6UYJ2-F1
#
_cell.length_a   1.000
_cell.length_b   1.000
_cell.length_c   1.000
_cell.angle_alpha   90.00
_cell.angle_beta   90.00
_cell.angle_gamma   90.00
#
_symmetry.space_group_name_H-M   'P 1'
#
loop_
_entity.id
_entity.type
_entity.pdbx_description
1 polymer ?
#
loop_
_entity_poly.entity_id
_entity_poly.type
_entity_poly.pdbx_seq_one_letter_code
_entity_poly.pdbx_strand_id
1 'polypeptide(L)'
;MQAANPRRGYILGLSAYTIWGLFPLYFKAIAAVPAIEIIIHRALWSALFGSIVLMFWKHPGWWRDLRNNPQRLAVLALSGTLIAANWIVYVWAVNNGRML
;
A
#
# COMPACT_ATOMS: atom_id res chain seq x y z
N MET A 1 -29.26 -3.48 8.18
CA MET A 1 -27.87 -2.98 8.37
C MET A 1 -27.44 -3.36 9.77
N GLN A 2 -26.45 -4.26 9.94
CA GLN A 2 -25.92 -4.59 11.27
C GLN A 2 -25.26 -3.33 11.86
N ALA A 3 -25.69 -2.91 13.04
CA ALA A 3 -25.05 -1.79 13.74
C ALA A 3 -23.57 -2.13 13.98
N ALA A 4 -22.68 -1.30 13.45
CA ALA A 4 -21.25 -1.48 13.62
C ALA A 4 -20.93 -1.54 15.12
N ASN A 5 -20.33 -2.63 15.59
CA ASN A 5 -20.00 -2.79 16.99
C ASN A 5 -18.83 -1.84 17.35
N PRO A 6 -19.07 -0.75 18.10
CA PRO A 6 -18.06 0.28 18.31
C PRO A 6 -16.83 -0.25 19.06
N ARG A 7 -17.02 -1.25 19.94
CA ARG A 7 -15.93 -1.90 20.68
C ARG A 7 -14.95 -2.62 19.74
N ARG A 8 -15.47 -3.32 18.71
CA ARG A 8 -14.61 -3.92 17.67
C ARG A 8 -13.93 -2.85 16.83
N GLY A 9 -14.61 -1.75 16.52
CA GLY A 9 -14.04 -0.60 15.82
C GLY A 9 -12.83 -0.01 16.56
N TYR A 10 -12.94 0.19 17.88
CA TYR A 10 -11.83 0.68 18.70
C TYR A 10 -10.64 -0.28 18.74
N ILE A 11 -10.88 -1.59 18.88
CA ILE A 11 -9.80 -2.59 18.89
C ILE A 11 -9.08 -2.62 17.54
N LEU A 12 -9.82 -2.60 16.43
CA LEU A 12 -9.23 -2.58 15.09
C LEU A 12 -8.42 -1.30 14.84
N GLY A 13 -8.95 -0.15 15.25
CA GLY A 13 -8.26 1.13 15.15
C GLY A 13 -6.96 1.14 15.96
N LEU A 14 -7.02 0.74 17.23
CA LEU A 14 -5.83 0.66 18.09
C LEU A 14 -4.78 -0.27 17.48
N SER A 15 -5.18 -1.46 17.06
CA SER A 15 -4.27 -2.44 16.44
C SER A 15 -3.61 -1.88 15.18
N ALA A 16 -4.39 -1.23 14.31
CA ALA A 16 -3.88 -0.62 13.10
C ALA A 16 -2.88 0.49 13.40
N TYR A 17 -3.20 1.41 14.33
CA TYR A 17 -2.29 2.49 14.72
C TYR A 17 -1.04 1.99 15.43
N THR A 18 -1.13 0.93 16.24
CA THR A 18 0.05 0.29 16.85
C THR A 18 0.96 -0.30 15.79
N ILE A 19 0.42 -1.09 14.85
CA ILE A 19 1.21 -1.66 13.74
C ILE A 19 1.85 -0.54 12.93
N TRP A 20 1.06 0.51 12.62
CA TRP A 20 1.57 1.63 11.84
C TRP A 20 2.65 2.44 12.56
N GLY A 21 2.54 2.61 13.88
CA GLY A 21 3.53 3.28 14.70
C GLY A 21 4.85 2.52 14.84
N LEU A 22 4.88 1.21 14.57
CA LEU A 22 6.09 0.40 14.59
C LEU A 22 6.87 0.43 13.26
N PHE A 23 6.24 0.83 12.15
CA PHE A 23 6.92 0.90 10.85
C PHE A 23 8.17 1.80 10.81
N PRO A 24 8.20 3.00 11.43
CA PRO A 24 9.41 3.82 11.49
C PRO A 24 10.60 3.07 12.10
N LEU A 25 10.37 2.28 13.16
CA LEU A 25 11.42 1.49 13.80
C LEU A 25 11.97 0.43 12.84
N TYR A 26 11.08 -0.24 12.09
CA TYR A 26 11.48 -1.19 11.06
C TYR A 26 12.30 -0.51 9.96
N PHE A 27 11.84 0.61 9.40
CA PHE A 27 12.58 1.32 8.34
C PHE A 27 13.92 1.85 8.82
N LYS A 28 14.00 2.31 10.07
CA LYS A 28 15.27 2.70 10.69
C LYS A 28 16.24 1.52 10.81
N ALA A 29 15.75 0.31 11.12
CA ALA A 29 16.57 -0.90 11.16
C ALA A 29 17.12 -1.30 9.77
N ILE A 30 16.37 -1.00 8.70
CA ILE A 30 16.78 -1.25 7.31
C ILE A 30 17.22 0.01 6.57
N ALA A 31 17.64 1.07 7.29
CA ALA A 31 17.96 2.36 6.69
C ALA A 31 19.13 2.32 5.68
N ALA A 32 19.93 1.25 5.70
CA ALA A 32 20.96 0.98 4.70
C ALA A 32 20.40 0.71 3.29
N VAL A 33 19.13 0.27 3.19
CA VAL A 33 18.47 0.00 1.91
C VAL A 33 17.82 1.28 1.38
N PRO A 34 18.08 1.67 0.11
CA PRO A 34 17.45 2.83 -0.49
C PRO A 34 15.92 2.77 -0.49
N ALA A 35 15.26 3.88 -0.16
CA ALA A 35 13.80 3.98 -0.14
C ALA A 35 13.16 3.55 -1.47
N ILE A 36 13.79 3.87 -2.60
CA ILE A 36 13.31 3.50 -3.93
C ILE A 36 13.24 1.97 -4.10
N GLU A 37 14.25 1.23 -3.61
CA GLU A 37 14.30 -0.23 -3.72
C GLU A 37 13.19 -0.89 -2.91
N ILE A 38 12.94 -0.39 -1.70
CA ILE A 38 11.86 -0.87 -0.82
C ILE A 38 10.50 -0.72 -1.54
N ILE A 39 10.26 0.42 -2.17
CA ILE A 39 9.00 0.70 -2.87
C ILE A 39 8.86 -0.12 -4.15
N ILE A 40 9.94 -0.33 -4.90
CA ILE A 40 9.92 -1.20 -6.09
C ILE A 40 9.54 -2.63 -5.69
N HIS A 41 10.22 -3.21 -4.70
CA HIS A 41 9.91 -4.56 -4.23
C HIS A 41 8.46 -4.65 -3.75
N ARG A 42 8.00 -3.66 -3.00
CA ARG A 42 6.62 -3.62 -2.51
C ARG A 42 5.61 -3.53 -3.65
N ALA A 43 5.86 -2.71 -4.66
CA ALA A 43 4.99 -2.57 -5.82
C ALA A 43 4.94 -3.89 -6.63
N LEU A 44 6.09 -4.54 -6.84
CA LEU A 44 6.18 -5.82 -7.54
C LEU A 44 5.42 -6.93 -6.81
N TRP A 45 5.65 -7.10 -5.50
CA TRP A 45 4.95 -8.12 -4.71
C TRP A 45 3.45 -7.85 -4.59
N SER A 46 3.04 -6.57 -4.47
CA SER A 46 1.62 -6.20 -4.45
C SER A 46 0.95 -6.48 -5.79
N ALA A 47 1.62 -6.19 -6.91
CA ALA A 47 1.12 -6.48 -8.24
C ALA A 47 1.03 -7.99 -8.51
N LEU A 48 2.06 -8.75 -8.13
CA LEU A 48 2.07 -10.20 -8.25
C LEU A 48 0.94 -10.81 -7.42
N PHE A 49 0.88 -10.52 -6.12
CA PHE A 49 -0.16 -11.06 -5.25
C PHE A 49 -1.57 -10.62 -5.70
N GLY A 50 -1.73 -9.34 -6.05
CA GLY A 50 -2.99 -8.81 -6.56
C GLY A 50 -3.45 -9.50 -7.85
N SER A 51 -2.53 -9.74 -8.80
CA SER A 51 -2.86 -10.45 -10.04
C SER A 51 -3.25 -11.91 -9.79
N ILE A 52 -2.56 -12.60 -8.88
CA ILE A 52 -2.91 -13.97 -8.45
C ILE A 52 -4.31 -13.98 -7.85
N VAL A 53 -4.61 -13.08 -6.91
CA VAL A 53 -5.95 -12.98 -6.30
C VAL A 53 -7.02 -12.68 -7.34
N LEU A 54 -6.77 -11.74 -8.25
CA LEU A 54 -7.70 -11.40 -9.33
C LEU A 54 -7.97 -12.58 -10.27
N MET A 55 -6.98 -13.44 -10.49
CA MET A 55 -7.14 -14.66 -11.29
C MET A 55 -8.15 -15.63 -10.67
N PHE A 56 -8.16 -15.75 -9.34
CA PHE A 56 -9.09 -16.63 -8.63
C PHE A 56 -10.45 -15.97 -8.33
N TRP A 57 -10.49 -14.64 -8.18
CA TRP A 57 -11.65 -13.95 -7.62
C TRP A 57 -12.51 -13.19 -8.66
N LYS A 58 -11.97 -12.87 -9.83
CA LYS A 58 -12.67 -12.16 -10.92
C LYS A 58 -12.83 -13.05 -12.15
N HIS A 59 -13.92 -12.84 -12.90
CA HIS A 59 -14.10 -13.45 -14.22
C HIS A 59 -12.88 -13.16 -15.13
N PRO A 60 -12.50 -14.12 -16.00
CA PRO A 60 -11.29 -14.04 -16.84
C PRO A 60 -11.25 -12.84 -17.81
N GLY A 61 -12.35 -12.08 -17.96
CA GLY A 61 -12.42 -10.86 -18.78
C GLY A 61 -11.85 -9.59 -18.12
N TRP A 62 -11.49 -9.61 -16.84
CA TRP A 62 -11.14 -8.39 -16.07
C TRP A 62 -10.00 -7.57 -16.71
N TRP A 63 -9.00 -8.24 -17.29
CA TRP A 63 -7.87 -7.57 -17.93
C TRP A 63 -8.29 -6.85 -19.20
N ARG A 64 -9.21 -7.44 -19.96
CA ARG A 64 -9.74 -6.89 -21.20
C ARG A 64 -10.64 -5.70 -20.92
N ASP A 65 -11.48 -5.77 -19.90
CA ASP A 65 -12.30 -4.65 -19.44
C ASP A 65 -11.45 -3.48 -18.96
N LEU A 66 -10.35 -3.76 -18.24
CA LEU A 66 -9.43 -2.74 -17.78
C LEU A 66 -8.72 -2.05 -18.95
N ARG A 67 -8.22 -2.82 -19.92
CA ARG A 67 -7.55 -2.30 -21.12
C ARG A 67 -8.48 -1.45 -22.00
N ASN A 68 -9.76 -1.81 -22.07
CA ASN A 68 -10.75 -1.07 -22.84
C ASN A 68 -11.20 0.25 -22.19
N ASN A 69 -10.78 0.53 -20.95
CA ASN A 69 -11.14 1.74 -20.20
C ASN A 69 -9.89 2.58 -19.86
N PRO A 70 -9.35 3.36 -20.82
CA PRO A 70 -8.11 4.13 -20.62
C PRO A 70 -8.20 5.13 -19.46
N GLN A 71 -9.38 5.69 -19.20
CA GLN A 71 -9.61 6.58 -18.05
C GLN A 71 -9.42 5.85 -16.71
N ARG A 72 -9.89 4.60 -16.57
CA ARG A 72 -9.70 3.82 -15.35
C ARG A 72 -8.22 3.50 -15.13
N LEU A 73 -7.52 3.16 -16.21
CA LEU A 73 -6.07 2.94 -16.17
C LEU A 73 -5.32 4.21 -15.75
N ALA A 74 -5.67 5.37 -16.29
CA ALA A 74 -5.06 6.65 -15.93
C ALA A 74 -5.27 6.98 -14.45
N VAL A 75 -6.49 6.80 -13.92
CA VAL A 75 -6.79 7.01 -12.50
C VAL A 75 -5.99 6.05 -11.63
N LEU A 76 -5.93 4.76 -11.97
CA LEU A 76 -5.15 3.77 -11.21
C LEU A 76 -3.65 4.07 -11.24
N ALA A 77 -3.11 4.46 -12.40
CA ALA A 77 -1.71 4.84 -12.53
C ALA A 77 -1.39 6.09 -11.70
N LEU A 78 -2.26 7.11 -11.73
CA LEU A 78 -2.10 8.32 -10.94
C LEU A 78 -2.18 8.03 -9.44
N SER A 79 -3.20 7.29 -8.99
CA SER A 79 -3.35 6.89 -7.59
C SER A 79 -2.15 6.05 -7.12
N GLY A 80 -1.68 5.10 -7.94
CA GLY A 80 -0.49 4.30 -7.64
C GLY A 80 0.76 5.17 -7.50
N THR A 81 0.94 6.14 -8.40
CA THR A 81 2.07 7.09 -8.37
C THR A 81 2.02 7.96 -7.11
N LEU A 82 0.85 8.48 -6.75
CA LEU A 82 0.67 9.29 -5.54
C LEU A 82 0.96 8.48 -4.27
N ILE A 83 0.51 7.22 -4.22
CA ILE A 83 0.81 6.31 -3.10
C ILE A 83 2.32 6.02 -3.05
N ALA A 84 2.96 5.76 -4.20
CA ALA A 84 4.41 5.52 -4.25
C ALA A 84 5.20 6.75 -3.78
N ALA A 85 4.85 7.94 -4.26
CA ALA A 85 5.47 9.19 -3.85
C ALA A 85 5.31 9.44 -2.34
N ASN A 86 4.11 9.22 -1.80
CA ASN A 86 3.83 9.33 -0.37
C ASN A 86 4.76 8.40 0.45
N TRP A 87 4.91 7.15 0.03
CA TRP A 87 5.74 6.18 0.71
C TRP A 87 7.25 6.49 0.60
N ILE A 88 7.72 6.96 -0.56
CA ILE A 88 9.11 7.39 -0.73
C ILE A 88 9.42 8.54 0.23
N VAL A 89 8.56 9.56 0.29
CA VAL A 89 8.73 10.70 1.20
C VAL A 89 8.74 10.24 2.66
N TYR A 90 7.85 9.31 3.03
CA TYR A 90 7.79 8.75 4.38
C TYR A 90 9.08 8.03 4.78
N VAL A 91 9.55 7.08 3.96
CA VAL A 91 10.80 6.34 4.27
C VAL A 91 12.01 7.27 4.26
N TRP A 92 12.05 8.22 3.33
CA TRP A 92 13.11 9.22 3.29
C TRP A 92 13.12 10.10 4.56
N ALA A 93 11.96 10.52 5.06
CA ALA A 93 11.85 11.31 6.28
C ALA A 93 12.34 10.52 7.51
N VAL A 94 12.00 9.22 7.59
CA VAL A 94 12.49 8.30 8.63
C VAL A 94 14.02 8.17 8.57
N ASN A 95 14.58 7.91 7.39
CA ASN A 95 16.02 7.71 7.22
C ASN A 95 16.84 8.98 7.51
N ASN A 96 16.29 10.17 7.24
CA ASN A 96 16.97 11.45 7.50
C ASN A 96 16.74 11.99 8.93
N GLY A 97 16.12 11.21 9.83
CA GLY A 97 15.85 11.65 11.19
C GLY A 97 14.91 12.86 11.28
N ARG A 98 14.11 13.12 10.23
CA ARG A 98 13.07 14.17 10.23
C ARG A 98 11.75 13.69 10.83
N MET A 99 11.76 12.54 11.46
CA MET A 99 10.65 11.97 12.21
C MET A 99 11.01 12.08 13.69
N LEU A 100 10.17 12.76 14.47
CA LEU A 100 10.31 12.86 15.93
C LEU A 100 10.18 11.49 16.60
#